data_AF-A0A0C3BLY6-F1
#
_entry.id   AF-A0A0C3BLY6-F1
#
_cell.length_a   1.000
_cell.length_b   1.000
_cell.length_c   1.000
_cell.angle_alpha   90.00
_cell.angle_beta   90.00
_cell.angle_gamma   90.00
#
_symmetry.space_group_name_H-M   'P 1'
#
loop_
_entity.id
_entity.type
_entity.pdbx_description
1 polymer ?
#
loop_
_entity_poly.entity_id
_entity_poly.type
_entity_poly.pdbx_seq_one_letter_code
_entity_poly.pdbx_strand_id
1 'polypeptide(L)'
;GTQVYSGMTHYGQECAIGKAIWHQITTVVILCENMRQRNQSLEDVKFRTALENMRYKAYRPKLPDKIFRNVSIITAWNSQKDRINELGSAQFAKESDQQLVDFYSIDKWVIYDDITEPKRKRRKRNNIAYNASIMTLSDQEKLWKLPHHATQHVPGKLSLCIGMPV
;
A
#
# COMPACT_ATOMS: atom_id res chain seq x y z
N GLY A 1 -18.28 31.93 14.49
CA GLY A 1 -19.42 31.63 13.63
C GLY A 1 -18.94 31.34 12.23
N THR A 2 -19.49 30.32 11.57
CA THR A 2 -19.18 29.95 10.18
C THR A 2 -19.81 30.99 9.25
N GLN A 3 -18.98 31.76 8.53
CA GLN A 3 -19.48 32.64 7.48
C GLN A 3 -19.74 31.82 6.21
N VAL A 4 -21.01 31.73 5.83
CA VAL A 4 -21.45 31.05 4.61
C VAL A 4 -21.38 32.06 3.47
N TYR A 5 -20.35 31.95 2.62
CA TYR A 5 -20.25 32.74 1.40
C TYR A 5 -21.14 32.13 0.33
N SER A 6 -21.96 32.94 -0.33
CA SER A 6 -22.97 32.58 -1.34
C SER A 6 -22.41 32.05 -2.67
N GLY A 7 -21.14 31.64 -2.70
CA GLY A 7 -20.46 31.05 -3.85
C GLY A 7 -19.69 29.76 -3.53
N MET A 8 -20.03 29.05 -2.45
CA MET A 8 -19.35 27.80 -2.09
C MET A 8 -19.62 26.69 -3.10
N THR A 9 -18.53 26.04 -3.54
CA THR A 9 -18.59 24.77 -4.29
C THR A 9 -19.34 23.70 -3.49
N HIS A 10 -19.87 22.68 -4.17
CA HIS A 10 -20.60 21.57 -3.53
C HIS A 10 -19.82 20.98 -2.34
N TYR A 11 -18.53 20.69 -2.55
CA TYR A 11 -17.63 20.22 -1.50
C TYR A 11 -17.49 21.21 -0.32
N GLY A 12 -17.46 22.52 -0.61
CA GLY A 12 -17.45 23.55 0.42
C GLY A 12 -18.70 23.56 1.28
N GLN A 13 -19.87 23.33 0.67
CA GLN A 13 -21.15 23.25 1.38
C GLN A 13 -21.19 22.00 2.28
N GLU A 14 -20.78 20.84 1.76
CA GLU A 14 -20.68 19.59 2.53
C GLU A 14 -19.75 19.75 3.75
N CYS A 15 -18.58 20.38 3.56
CA CYS A 15 -17.66 20.66 4.66
C CYS A 15 -18.25 21.61 5.71
N ALA A 16 -18.96 22.66 5.28
CA ALA A 16 -19.60 23.62 6.19
C ALA A 16 -20.71 22.99 7.02
N ILE A 17 -21.55 22.18 6.38
CA ILE A 17 -22.63 21.41 7.05
C ILE A 17 -22.03 20.41 8.03
N GLY A 18 -21.02 19.63 7.61
CA GLY A 18 -20.33 18.67 8.47
C GLY A 18 -19.73 19.35 9.71
N LYS A 19 -19.11 20.52 9.54
CA LYS A 19 -18.58 21.31 10.67
C LYS A 19 -19.67 21.83 11.59
N ALA A 20 -20.79 22.31 11.05
CA ALA A 20 -21.93 22.77 11.85
C ALA A 20 -22.52 21.63 12.69
N ILE A 21 -22.66 20.44 12.12
CA ILE A 21 -23.10 19.23 12.82
C ILE A 21 -22.08 18.81 13.89
N TRP A 22 -20.77 18.86 13.62
CA TRP A 22 -19.75 18.60 14.63
C TRP A 22 -19.90 19.55 15.84
N HIS A 23 -20.15 20.84 15.61
CA HIS A 23 -20.35 21.78 16.72
C HIS A 23 -21.59 21.48 17.59
N GLN A 24 -22.53 20.64 17.15
CA GLN A 24 -23.67 20.19 17.95
C GLN A 24 -23.32 19.05 18.91
N ILE A 25 -22.19 18.38 18.72
CA ILE A 25 -21.75 17.30 19.61
C ILE A 25 -21.09 17.93 20.84
N THR A 26 -21.72 17.75 22.00
CA THR A 26 -21.28 18.32 23.29
C THR A 26 -20.41 17.38 24.11
N THR A 27 -20.41 16.09 23.76
CA THR A 27 -19.72 15.06 24.53
C THR A 27 -18.70 14.35 23.66
N VAL A 28 -17.44 14.39 24.07
CA VAL A 28 -16.35 13.62 23.48
C VAL A 28 -15.90 12.59 24.49
N VAL A 29 -16.00 11.31 24.13
CA VAL A 29 -15.47 10.21 24.94
C VAL A 29 -14.11 9.82 24.37
N ILE A 30 -13.07 9.95 25.17
CA ILE A 30 -11.72 9.52 24.81
C ILE A 30 -11.43 8.23 25.57
N LEU A 31 -11.18 7.15 24.83
CA LEU A 31 -10.71 5.89 25.41
C LEU A 31 -9.20 5.98 25.60
N CYS A 32 -8.74 5.90 26.84
CA CYS A 32 -7.32 6.02 27.19
C CYS A 32 -6.59 4.68 27.19
N GLU A 33 -7.31 3.55 27.21
CA GLU A 33 -6.69 2.22 27.23
C GLU A 33 -6.36 1.74 25.82
N ASN A 34 -5.07 1.53 25.56
CA ASN A 34 -4.62 0.97 24.28
C ASN A 34 -4.73 -0.55 24.28
N MET A 35 -5.84 -1.04 23.72
CA MET A 35 -6.14 -2.47 23.62
C MET A 35 -5.14 -3.25 22.75
N ARG A 36 -4.38 -2.58 21.87
CA ARG A 36 -3.34 -3.21 21.03
C ARG A 36 -2.06 -3.52 21.82
N GLN A 37 -1.91 -2.97 23.03
CA GLN A 37 -0.71 -3.10 23.86
C GLN A 37 -1.07 -3.49 25.31
N ARG A 38 -1.95 -4.47 25.51
CA ARG A 38 -2.36 -4.87 26.87
C ARG A 38 -1.24 -5.49 27.71
N ASN A 39 -0.32 -6.20 27.07
CA ASN A 39 0.83 -6.82 27.72
C ASN A 39 2.09 -5.99 27.44
N GLN A 40 2.09 -4.71 27.85
CA GLN A 40 3.25 -3.84 27.65
C GLN A 40 4.46 -4.38 28.42
N SER A 41 5.52 -4.69 27.69
CA SER A 41 6.84 -4.89 28.26
C SER A 41 7.41 -3.56 28.77
N LEU A 42 8.46 -3.62 29.59
CA LEU A 42 9.20 -2.41 29.97
C LEU A 42 9.77 -1.66 28.76
N GLU A 43 10.00 -2.36 27.64
CA GLU A 43 10.46 -1.76 26.39
C GLU A 43 9.34 -0.97 25.70
N ASP A 44 8.11 -1.47 25.71
CA ASP A 44 6.95 -0.78 25.13
C ASP A 44 6.63 0.53 25.86
N VAL A 45 6.81 0.56 27.18
CA VAL A 45 6.65 1.79 27.98
C VAL A 45 7.68 2.83 27.56
N LYS A 46 8.96 2.43 27.42
CA LYS A 46 10.03 3.33 26.91
C LYS A 46 9.71 3.82 25.50
N PHE A 47 9.21 2.93 24.63
CA PHE A 47 8.84 3.27 23.27
C PHE A 47 7.69 4.29 23.22
N ARG A 48 6.66 4.12 24.06
CA ARG A 48 5.56 5.10 24.18
C ARG A 48 6.07 6.48 24.61
N THR A 49 6.93 6.55 25.62
CA THR A 49 7.55 7.80 26.05
C THR A 49 8.37 8.43 24.93
N ALA A 50 9.10 7.63 24.13
CA ALA A 50 9.84 8.14 22.98
C ALA A 50 8.90 8.71 21.90
N LEU A 51 7.77 8.07 21.61
CA LEU A 51 6.76 8.57 20.65
C LEU A 51 6.12 9.88 21.11
N GLU A 52 5.79 9.99 22.39
CA GLU A 52 5.29 11.24 22.98
C GLU A 52 6.34 12.36 22.81
N ASN A 53 7.61 12.08 23.11
CA ASN A 53 8.70 13.03 22.91
C ASN A 53 8.90 13.42 21.44
N MET A 54 8.76 12.49 20.49
CA MET A 54 8.82 12.79 19.06
C MET A 54 7.64 13.66 18.60
N ARG A 55 6.43 13.43 19.14
CA ARG A 55 5.25 14.26 18.87
C ARG A 55 5.47 15.71 19.31
N TYR A 56 6.13 15.91 20.44
CA TYR A 56 6.54 17.22 20.93
C TYR A 56 7.89 17.70 20.37
N LYS A 57 8.44 17.01 19.35
CA LYS A 57 9.69 17.35 18.64
C LYS A 57 10.93 17.44 19.55
N ALA A 58 10.89 16.79 20.71
CA ALA A 58 11.97 16.84 21.71
C ALA A 58 13.16 15.92 21.39
N TYR A 59 13.00 14.96 20.46
CA TYR A 59 14.05 14.01 20.08
C TYR A 59 14.07 13.74 18.57
N ARG A 60 15.27 13.60 18.00
CA ARG A 60 15.51 13.28 16.58
C ARG A 60 16.55 12.15 16.46
N PRO A 61 16.17 10.92 16.10
CA PRO A 61 17.11 9.83 15.91
C PRO A 61 17.99 10.04 14.67
N LYS A 62 19.19 9.45 14.68
CA LYS A 62 20.12 9.44 13.55
C LYS A 62 19.80 8.25 12.65
N LEU A 63 19.18 8.52 11.51
CA LEU A 63 18.78 7.51 10.52
C LEU A 63 19.93 6.67 9.90
N PRO A 64 21.20 7.13 9.80
CA PRO A 64 22.28 6.32 9.24
C PRO A 64 22.75 5.16 10.12
N ASP A 65 22.25 5.06 11.36
CA ASP A 65 22.72 4.05 12.30
C ASP A 65 22.36 2.64 11.82
N LYS A 66 23.29 1.70 11.99
CA LYS A 66 23.15 0.29 11.53
C LYS A 66 21.90 -0.41 12.08
N ILE A 67 21.36 0.08 13.20
CA ILE A 67 20.15 -0.41 13.85
C ILE A 67 18.94 -0.29 12.91
N PHE A 68 18.95 0.66 11.96
CA PHE A 68 17.84 0.92 11.03
C PHE A 68 18.03 0.28 9.65
N ARG A 69 18.99 -0.63 9.46
CA ARG A 69 19.38 -1.12 8.13
C ARG A 69 18.39 -2.12 7.50
N ASN A 70 17.70 -2.91 8.33
CA ASN A 70 16.72 -3.94 7.90
C ASN A 70 15.40 -3.84 8.68
N VAL A 71 14.96 -2.62 8.99
CA VAL A 71 13.69 -2.35 9.68
C VAL A 71 12.61 -1.96 8.68
N SER A 72 11.35 -2.17 9.04
CA SER A 72 10.22 -1.71 8.22
C SER A 72 10.18 -0.17 8.18
N ILE A 73 10.13 0.39 6.98
CA ILE A 73 10.08 1.85 6.75
C ILE A 73 8.72 2.23 6.19
N ILE A 74 8.08 3.23 6.81
CA ILE A 74 6.83 3.83 6.31
C ILE A 74 7.19 5.12 5.58
N THR A 75 6.80 5.23 4.31
CA THR A 75 7.02 6.43 3.48
C THR A 75 5.73 7.17 3.18
N ALA A 76 5.84 8.43 2.78
CA ALA A 76 4.69 9.24 2.36
C ALA A 76 4.12 8.81 1.00
N TRP A 77 4.99 8.33 0.08
CA TRP A 77 4.60 7.94 -1.28
C TRP A 77 4.92 6.48 -1.55
N ASN A 78 4.05 5.80 -2.29
CA ASN A 78 4.26 4.42 -2.69
C ASN A 78 5.46 4.26 -3.63
N SER A 79 5.71 5.22 -4.52
CA SER A 79 6.91 5.21 -5.37
C SER A 79 8.22 5.17 -4.57
N GLN A 80 8.27 5.86 -3.43
CA GLN A 80 9.43 5.83 -2.54
C GLN A 80 9.54 4.48 -1.82
N LYS A 81 8.42 3.94 -1.34
CA LYS A 81 8.36 2.60 -0.73
C LYS A 81 8.89 1.55 -1.68
N ASP A 82 8.40 1.53 -2.92
CA ASP A 82 8.75 0.53 -3.91
C ASP A 82 10.26 0.61 -4.25
N ARG A 83 10.80 1.83 -4.41
CA ARG A 83 12.24 2.06 -4.62
C ARG A 83 13.09 1.60 -3.44
N ILE A 84 12.64 1.88 -2.21
CA ILE A 84 13.35 1.45 -0.98
C ILE A 84 13.33 -0.07 -0.86
N ASN A 85 12.20 -0.71 -1.15
CA ASN A 85 12.08 -2.17 -1.11
C ASN A 85 12.96 -2.85 -2.17
N GLU A 86 13.04 -2.28 -3.38
CA GLU A 86 13.93 -2.76 -4.44
C GLU A 86 15.41 -2.71 -4.01
N LEU A 87 15.85 -1.57 -3.45
CA LEU A 87 17.22 -1.43 -2.95
C LEU A 87 17.49 -2.31 -1.72
N GLY A 88 16.53 -2.35 -0.80
CA GLY A 88 16.62 -3.10 0.46
C GLY A 88 16.65 -4.61 0.25
N SER A 89 15.86 -5.14 -0.68
CA SER A 89 15.86 -6.57 -1.01
C SER A 89 17.20 -7.02 -1.62
N ALA A 90 17.75 -6.24 -2.56
CA ALA A 90 19.06 -6.52 -3.14
C ALA A 90 20.20 -6.42 -2.10
N GLN A 91 20.13 -5.42 -1.23
CA GLN A 91 21.13 -5.25 -0.17
C GLN A 91 21.04 -6.36 0.88
N PHE A 92 19.82 -6.72 1.31
CA PHE A 92 19.58 -7.78 2.29
C PHE A 92 20.10 -9.13 1.79
N ALA A 93 19.82 -9.49 0.54
CA ALA A 93 20.32 -10.71 -0.08
C ALA A 93 21.86 -10.75 -0.05
N LYS A 94 22.51 -9.63 -0.35
CA LYS A 94 23.99 -9.51 -0.30
C LYS A 94 24.56 -9.62 1.11
N GLU A 95 23.86 -9.10 2.12
CA GLU A 95 24.33 -9.13 3.51
C GLU A 95 24.07 -10.46 4.22
N SER A 96 23.03 -11.19 3.80
CA SER A 96 22.63 -12.49 4.35
C SER A 96 23.19 -13.68 3.56
N ASP A 97 24.00 -13.42 2.53
CA ASP A 97 24.50 -14.40 1.56
C ASP A 97 23.40 -15.30 0.98
N GLN A 98 22.19 -14.74 0.80
CA GLN A 98 21.04 -15.43 0.23
C GLN A 98 20.86 -15.09 -1.25
N GLN A 99 20.24 -16.02 -1.98
CA GLN A 99 19.86 -15.76 -3.37
C GLN A 99 18.52 -15.02 -3.43
N LEU A 100 18.48 -13.95 -4.21
CA LEU A 100 17.26 -13.23 -4.52
C LEU A 100 16.52 -13.96 -5.65
N VAL A 101 15.32 -14.44 -5.36
CA VAL A 101 14.46 -15.16 -6.29
C VAL A 101 13.39 -14.22 -6.83
N ASP A 102 13.27 -14.18 -8.15
CA ASP A 102 12.30 -13.36 -8.85
C ASP A 102 11.04 -14.19 -9.18
N PHE A 103 9.90 -13.72 -8.69
CA PHE A 103 8.58 -14.27 -8.96
C PHE A 103 7.83 -13.35 -9.92
N TYR A 104 7.22 -13.93 -10.94
CA TYR A 104 6.54 -13.21 -12.01
C TYR A 104 5.04 -13.47 -11.99
N SER A 105 4.25 -12.41 -12.23
CA SER A 105 2.79 -12.53 -12.41
C SER A 105 2.46 -13.29 -13.69
N ILE A 106 1.43 -14.14 -13.63
CA ILE A 106 0.84 -14.78 -14.81
C ILE A 106 -0.49 -14.10 -15.08
N ASP A 107 -0.48 -13.16 -16.03
CA ASP A 107 -1.64 -12.33 -16.36
C ASP A 107 -2.42 -12.88 -17.55
N LYS A 108 -3.75 -12.67 -17.54
CA LYS A 108 -4.67 -13.08 -18.61
C LYS A 108 -5.56 -11.91 -18.99
N TRP A 109 -5.83 -11.75 -20.28
CA TRP A 109 -6.78 -10.75 -20.74
C TRP A 109 -8.19 -11.09 -20.26
N VAL A 110 -8.89 -10.10 -19.73
CA VAL A 110 -10.32 -10.23 -19.42
C VAL A 110 -11.07 -10.25 -20.75
N ILE A 111 -11.65 -11.41 -21.09
CA ILE A 111 -12.58 -11.51 -22.21
C ILE A 111 -13.91 -10.96 -21.71
N TYR A 112 -14.30 -9.79 -22.19
CA TYR A 112 -15.66 -9.32 -22.01
C TYR A 112 -16.55 -10.12 -22.96
N ASP A 113 -17.39 -11.00 -22.41
CA ASP A 113 -18.49 -11.60 -23.16
C ASP A 113 -19.45 -10.45 -23.51
N ASP A 114 -19.49 -10.03 -24.77
CA ASP A 114 -20.55 -9.15 -25.25
C ASP A 114 -21.89 -9.80 -24.90
N ILE A 115 -22.66 -9.11 -24.07
CA ILE A 115 -23.96 -9.53 -23.58
C ILE A 115 -24.93 -9.44 -24.76
N THR A 116 -24.98 -10.43 -25.66
CA THR A 116 -26.09 -10.76 -26.59
C THR A 116 -25.72 -11.79 -27.68
N GLU A 117 -25.28 -13.01 -27.34
CA GLU A 117 -25.23 -14.08 -28.35
C GLU A 117 -25.89 -15.42 -27.91
N PRO A 118 -26.64 -16.10 -28.81
CA PRO A 118 -27.41 -17.30 -28.49
C PRO A 118 -26.54 -18.55 -28.24
N LYS A 119 -26.99 -19.35 -27.27
CA LYS A 119 -26.26 -20.44 -26.56
C LYS A 119 -25.61 -21.53 -27.42
N ARG A 120 -25.93 -21.68 -28.71
CA ARG A 120 -25.44 -22.78 -29.58
C ARG A 120 -24.04 -22.53 -30.20
N LYS A 121 -23.56 -21.27 -30.29
CA LYS A 121 -22.20 -20.95 -30.80
C LYS A 121 -21.10 -20.96 -29.73
N ARG A 122 -21.45 -21.05 -28.44
CA ARG A 122 -20.52 -20.90 -27.29
C ARG A 122 -19.44 -21.99 -27.20
N ARG A 123 -19.76 -23.26 -27.47
CA ARG A 123 -18.81 -24.38 -27.19
C ARG A 123 -17.57 -24.42 -28.11
N LYS A 124 -17.64 -23.91 -29.34
CA LYS A 124 -16.48 -23.83 -30.25
C LYS A 124 -15.59 -22.60 -30.01
N ARG A 125 -16.14 -21.50 -29.45
CA ARG A 125 -15.38 -20.27 -29.15
C ARG A 125 -14.53 -20.36 -27.88
N ASN A 126 -14.90 -21.18 -26.90
CA ASN A 126 -14.19 -21.24 -25.61
C ASN A 126 -12.69 -21.60 -25.72
N ASN A 127 -12.30 -22.50 -26.64
CA ASN A 127 -10.88 -22.83 -26.84
C ASN A 127 -10.10 -21.74 -27.60
N ILE A 128 -10.75 -21.01 -28.50
CA ILE A 128 -10.14 -19.89 -29.25
C ILE A 128 -10.00 -18.67 -28.33
N ALA A 129 -11.00 -18.41 -27.50
CA ALA A 129 -11.00 -17.33 -26.52
C ALA A 129 -9.96 -17.59 -25.41
N TYR A 130 -9.75 -18.84 -24.97
CA TYR A 130 -8.69 -19.18 -24.04
C TYR A 130 -7.31 -18.80 -24.58
N ASN A 131 -6.99 -19.14 -25.83
CA ASN A 131 -5.71 -18.75 -26.44
C ASN A 131 -5.61 -17.24 -26.71
N ALA A 132 -6.73 -16.56 -27.00
CA ALA A 132 -6.78 -15.10 -27.10
C ALA A 132 -6.66 -14.39 -25.74
N SER A 133 -6.95 -15.09 -24.63
CA SER A 133 -6.77 -14.57 -23.27
C SER A 133 -5.33 -14.67 -22.77
N ILE A 134 -4.50 -15.51 -23.41
CA ILE A 134 -3.09 -15.64 -23.07
C ILE A 134 -2.37 -14.41 -23.61
N MET A 135 -1.86 -13.60 -22.68
CA MET A 135 -1.08 -12.44 -23.04
C MET A 135 0.22 -12.85 -23.74
N THR A 136 0.65 -12.08 -24.75
CA THR A 136 1.91 -12.37 -25.42
C THR A 136 3.07 -12.17 -24.45
N LEU A 137 4.13 -12.97 -24.59
CA LEU A 137 5.33 -12.85 -23.75
C LEU A 137 5.92 -11.43 -23.82
N SER A 138 5.89 -10.80 -25.00
CA SER A 138 6.36 -9.42 -25.18
C SER A 138 5.56 -8.39 -24.38
N ASP A 139 4.25 -8.59 -24.22
CA ASP A 139 3.43 -7.67 -23.44
C ASP A 139 3.55 -7.96 -21.94
N GLN A 140 3.76 -9.22 -21.57
CA GLN A 140 4.08 -9.63 -20.21
C GLN A 140 5.40 -9.08 -19.71
N GLU A 141 6.44 -9.10 -20.54
CA GLU A 141 7.72 -8.46 -20.21
C GLU A 141 7.58 -6.95 -20.01
N LYS A 142 6.71 -6.28 -20.76
CA LYS A 142 6.42 -4.86 -20.56
C LYS A 142 5.75 -4.65 -19.21
N LEU A 143 4.75 -5.46 -18.85
CA LEU A 143 4.08 -5.38 -17.55
C LEU A 143 5.05 -5.62 -16.38
N TRP A 144 5.96 -6.59 -16.49
CA TRP A 144 6.95 -6.86 -15.45
C TRP A 144 7.98 -5.74 -15.27
N LYS A 145 8.21 -4.93 -16.31
CA LYS A 145 9.10 -3.75 -16.26
C LYS A 145 8.39 -2.49 -15.78
N LEU A 146 7.07 -2.49 -15.68
CA LEU A 146 6.34 -1.33 -15.16
C LEU A 146 6.57 -1.20 -13.65
N PRO A 147 6.68 0.04 -13.15
CA PRO A 147 6.80 0.26 -11.72
C PRO A 147 5.46 -0.01 -11.02
N HIS A 148 5.52 -0.59 -9.82
CA HIS A 148 4.36 -1.07 -9.04
C HIS A 148 3.32 0.02 -8.77
N HIS A 149 3.73 1.28 -8.64
CA HIS A 149 2.82 2.40 -8.45
C HIS A 149 1.93 2.69 -9.69
N ALA A 150 2.32 2.24 -10.88
CA ALA A 150 1.53 2.45 -12.11
C ALA A 150 0.36 1.46 -12.25
N THR A 151 0.40 0.34 -11.52
CA THR A 151 -0.57 -0.78 -11.60
C THR A 151 -1.44 -0.86 -10.35
N GLN A 152 -1.85 0.29 -9.79
CA GLN A 152 -2.59 0.36 -8.52
C GLN A 152 -1.94 -0.43 -7.38
N HIS A 153 -0.60 -0.49 -7.34
CA HIS A 153 0.20 -1.18 -6.32
C HIS A 153 0.22 -2.70 -6.43
N VAL A 154 -0.05 -3.25 -7.62
CA VAL A 154 0.09 -4.68 -7.89
C VAL A 154 1.43 -4.97 -8.60
N PRO A 155 2.41 -5.62 -7.96
CA PRO A 155 3.65 -6.05 -8.62
C PRO A 155 3.39 -6.97 -9.80
N GLY A 156 3.97 -6.67 -10.96
CA GLY A 156 4.18 -7.67 -12.01
C GLY A 156 5.36 -8.61 -11.68
N LYS A 157 6.34 -8.11 -10.93
CA LYS A 157 7.52 -8.85 -10.47
C LYS A 157 7.73 -8.63 -8.97
N LEU A 158 8.01 -9.70 -8.25
CA LEU A 158 8.34 -9.67 -6.82
C LEU A 158 9.67 -10.40 -6.58
N SER A 159 10.63 -9.71 -5.98
CA SER A 159 11.95 -10.25 -5.66
C SER A 159 12.03 -10.55 -4.16
N LEU A 160 12.24 -11.81 -3.79
CA LEU A 160 12.28 -12.26 -2.39
C LEU A 160 13.50 -13.12 -2.11
N CYS A 161 14.02 -13.09 -0.88
CA CYS A 161 15.01 -14.04 -0.40
C CYS A 161 14.67 -14.54 1.01
N ILE A 162 15.30 -15.63 1.41
CA ILE A 162 15.02 -16.32 2.67
C ILE A 162 15.39 -15.40 3.84
N GLY A 163 14.49 -15.27 4.81
CA GLY A 163 14.71 -14.46 6.00
C GLY A 163 14.38 -12.97 5.85
N MET A 164 13.89 -12.52 4.68
CA MET A 164 13.39 -11.16 4.52
C MET A 164 12.15 -10.91 5.41
N PRO A 165 12.07 -9.77 6.11
CA PRO A 165 10.84 -9.33 6.74
C PRO A 165 9.86 -8.84 5.65
N VAL A 166 8.83 -9.63 5.37
CA VAL A 166 7.76 -9.35 4.39
C VAL A 166 6.48 -8.93 5.10
#